data_AF-A0A0D7AEY0-F1
#
_entry.id   AF-A0A0D7AEY0-F1
#
_cell.length_a   1.000
_cell.length_b   1.000
_cell.length_c   1.000
_cell.angle_alpha   90.00
_cell.angle_beta   90.00
_cell.angle_gamma   90.00
#
_symmetry.space_group_name_H-M   'P 1'
#
loop_
_entity.id
_entity.type
_entity.pdbx_description
1 polymer ?
#
loop_
_entity_poly.entity_id
_entity_poly.type
_entity_poly.pdbx_seq_one_letter_code
_entity_poly.pdbx_strand_id
1 'polypeptide(L)'
;MIPSWHKVAARPDTLQLSVDEPAWAVYCTYRWVREVFDCYRAYMTARGPSATRPLVVDCDDMIANTRGVMRALCVHIGIDEGEVDYTWTPDMFPTHVPASTSGVNQVRIVFCNSDTQPKLAAEYQIWVKEWGVDTAKAIEVAALAAMRDYEYLRGFRLRPL
;
A
#
# COMPACT_ATOMS: atom_id res chain seq x y z
N MET A 1 -3.29 -18.70 5.84
CA MET A 1 -3.21 -17.37 6.48
C MET A 1 -2.12 -16.59 5.76
N ILE A 2 -2.43 -15.40 5.24
CA ILE A 2 -1.41 -14.54 4.60
C ILE A 2 -0.56 -13.95 5.72
N PRO A 3 0.78 -14.04 5.66
CA PRO A 3 1.65 -13.48 6.69
C PRO A 3 1.53 -11.95 6.73
N SER A 4 1.67 -11.36 7.93
CA SER A 4 1.75 -9.90 8.08
C SER A 4 2.96 -9.34 7.33
N TRP A 5 2.88 -8.07 6.94
CA TRP A 5 3.99 -7.39 6.27
C TRP A 5 5.29 -7.47 7.09
N HIS A 6 5.23 -7.22 8.41
CA HIS A 6 6.40 -7.31 9.29
C HIS A 6 7.05 -8.71 9.24
N LYS A 7 6.26 -9.77 9.31
CA LYS A 7 6.74 -11.16 9.24
C LYS A 7 7.37 -11.51 7.90
N VAL A 8 6.92 -10.90 6.80
CA VAL A 8 7.53 -11.06 5.47
C VAL A 8 8.80 -10.23 5.35
N ALA A 9 8.78 -8.99 5.82
CA ALA A 9 9.89 -8.05 5.75
C ALA A 9 11.11 -8.50 6.57
N ALA A 10 10.88 -9.19 7.70
CA ALA A 10 11.95 -9.67 8.58
C ALA A 10 12.63 -10.97 8.10
N ARG A 11 12.20 -11.58 6.98
CA ARG A 11 12.77 -12.87 6.55
C ARG A 11 14.19 -12.73 5.99
N PRO A 12 15.05 -13.75 6.13
CA PRO A 12 16.38 -13.79 5.53
C PRO A 12 16.40 -13.63 4.00
N ASP A 13 15.36 -14.07 3.31
CA ASP A 13 15.27 -14.06 1.85
C ASP A 13 14.60 -12.80 1.28
N THR A 14 14.25 -11.83 2.13
CA THR A 14 13.56 -10.59 1.73
C THR A 14 14.39 -9.34 2.09
N LEU A 15 13.84 -8.45 2.92
CA LEU A 15 14.46 -7.19 3.31
C LEU A 15 15.29 -7.32 4.60
N GLN A 16 15.12 -8.41 5.35
CA GLN A 16 15.75 -8.64 6.66
C GLN A 16 15.54 -7.49 7.65
N LEU A 17 14.40 -6.79 7.55
CA LEU A 17 14.14 -5.59 8.35
C LEU A 17 13.88 -5.96 9.81
N SER A 18 14.69 -5.37 10.70
CA SER A 18 14.44 -5.35 12.14
C SER A 18 13.85 -4.01 12.58
N VAL A 19 13.03 -4.02 13.64
CA VAL A 19 12.43 -2.81 14.22
C VAL A 19 13.48 -1.87 14.85
N ASP A 20 14.65 -2.40 15.19
CA ASP A 20 15.74 -1.66 15.82
C ASP A 20 16.68 -0.97 14.82
N GLU A 21 16.46 -1.21 13.52
CA GLU A 21 17.32 -0.68 12.47
C GLU A 21 16.78 0.64 11.91
N PRO A 22 17.66 1.60 11.53
CA PRO A 22 17.23 2.85 10.89
C PRO A 22 16.40 2.65 9.63
N ALA A 23 16.63 1.54 8.90
CA ALA A 23 15.86 1.18 7.72
C ALA A 23 14.37 0.97 8.02
N TRP A 24 14.01 0.53 9.23
CA TRP A 24 12.60 0.35 9.65
C TRP A 24 11.75 1.60 9.39
N ALA A 25 12.27 2.76 9.79
CA ALA A 25 11.58 4.04 9.64
C ALA A 25 11.41 4.45 8.17
N VAL A 26 12.30 4.01 7.28
CA VAL A 26 12.21 4.28 5.83
C VAL A 26 11.05 3.50 5.20
N TYR A 27 10.85 2.25 5.61
CA TYR A 27 9.82 1.37 5.04
C TYR A 27 8.44 1.51 5.69
N CYS A 28 8.39 1.94 6.96
CA CYS A 28 7.13 2.03 7.70
C CYS A 28 6.51 3.43 7.70
N THR A 29 6.87 4.28 6.73
CA THR A 29 6.34 5.64 6.59
C THR A 29 5.81 5.88 5.19
N TYR A 30 4.82 6.77 5.06
CA TYR A 30 4.38 7.30 3.77
C TYR A 30 5.12 8.58 3.36
N ARG A 31 6.09 9.04 4.15
CA ARG A 31 6.85 10.27 3.88
C ARG A 31 7.44 10.29 2.47
N TRP A 32 8.14 9.23 2.06
CA TRP A 32 8.79 9.18 0.75
C TRP A 32 7.78 9.15 -0.40
N VAL A 33 6.68 8.41 -0.22
CA VAL A 33 5.56 8.38 -1.18
C VAL A 33 4.98 9.77 -1.35
N ARG A 34 4.81 10.50 -0.24
CA ARG A 34 4.35 11.88 -0.23
C ARG A 34 5.32 12.83 -0.92
N GLU A 35 6.61 12.75 -0.62
CA GLU A 35 7.61 13.62 -1.23
C GLU A 35 7.64 13.45 -2.76
N VAL A 36 7.55 12.20 -3.25
CA VAL A 36 7.42 11.91 -4.69
C VAL A 36 6.12 12.49 -5.26
N PHE A 37 4.98 12.27 -4.59
CA PHE A 37 3.69 12.83 -5.02
C PHE A 37 3.73 14.36 -5.11
N ASP A 38 4.24 15.03 -4.07
CA ASP A 38 4.31 16.49 -4.01
C ASP A 38 5.23 17.04 -5.10
N CYS A 39 6.36 16.37 -5.39
CA CYS A 39 7.25 16.72 -6.49
C CYS A 39 6.55 16.67 -7.85
N TYR A 40 5.91 15.55 -8.20
CA TYR A 40 5.18 15.43 -9.46
C TYR A 40 4.00 16.38 -9.55
N ARG A 41 3.28 16.59 -8.44
CA ARG A 41 2.16 17.52 -8.39
C ARG A 41 2.61 18.95 -8.65
N ALA A 42 3.70 19.40 -8.01
CA ALA A 42 4.28 20.72 -8.25
C ALA A 42 4.74 20.86 -9.71
N TYR A 43 5.46 19.85 -10.23
CA TYR A 43 5.91 19.83 -11.62
C TYR A 43 4.76 19.94 -12.62
N MET A 44 3.70 19.15 -12.47
CA MET A 44 2.54 19.19 -13.37
C MET A 44 1.74 20.50 -13.22
N THR A 45 1.65 21.05 -12.00
CA THR A 45 1.00 22.35 -11.78
C THR A 45 1.73 23.46 -12.53
N ALA A 46 3.07 23.45 -12.54
CA ALA A 46 3.87 24.42 -13.28
C ALA A 46 3.71 24.33 -14.81
N ARG A 47 3.31 23.15 -15.34
CA ARG A 47 3.04 22.95 -16.77
C ARG A 47 1.67 23.46 -17.23
N GLY A 48 0.83 23.91 -16.29
CA GLY A 48 -0.45 24.54 -16.58
C GLY A 48 -1.66 23.61 -16.49
N PRO A 49 -2.87 24.14 -16.73
CA PRO A 49 -4.13 23.44 -16.42
C PRO A 49 -4.39 22.16 -17.22
N SER A 50 -3.76 22.01 -18.39
CA SER A 50 -3.91 20.85 -19.27
C SER A 50 -3.00 19.68 -18.91
N ALA A 51 -2.07 19.84 -17.95
CA ALA A 51 -1.19 18.75 -17.53
C ALA A 51 -1.93 17.73 -16.65
N THR A 52 -1.76 16.44 -16.96
CA THR A 52 -2.29 15.34 -16.15
C THR A 52 -1.67 15.35 -14.76
N ARG A 53 -2.52 15.36 -13.73
CA ARG A 53 -2.07 15.38 -12.32
C ARG A 53 -1.77 13.97 -11.83
N PRO A 54 -0.84 13.80 -10.87
CA PRO A 54 -0.63 12.51 -10.24
C PRO A 54 -1.92 12.06 -9.54
N LEU A 55 -2.21 10.76 -9.62
CA LEU A 55 -3.34 10.11 -8.97
C LEU A 55 -2.89 9.37 -7.73
N VAL A 56 -3.76 9.35 -6.72
CA VAL A 56 -3.63 8.46 -5.56
C VAL A 56 -4.74 7.40 -5.66
N VAL A 57 -4.37 6.13 -5.65
CA VAL A 57 -5.32 5.01 -5.55
C VAL A 57 -5.25 4.50 -4.11
N ASP A 58 -6.37 4.59 -3.40
CA ASP A 58 -6.46 4.15 -2.02
C ASP A 58 -6.87 2.67 -1.94
N CYS A 59 -6.18 1.91 -1.10
CA CYS A 59 -6.44 0.48 -0.97
C CYS A 59 -7.81 0.19 -0.35
N ASP A 60 -8.30 0.99 0.61
CA ASP A 60 -9.63 0.77 1.20
C ASP A 60 -10.72 0.99 0.14
N ASP A 61 -10.61 2.06 -0.67
CA ASP A 61 -11.55 2.30 -1.78
C ASP A 61 -11.47 1.19 -2.83
N MET A 62 -10.28 0.64 -3.09
CA MET A 62 -10.07 -0.47 -4.01
C MET A 62 -10.68 -1.79 -3.50
N ILE A 63 -10.57 -2.07 -2.19
CA ILE A 63 -11.22 -3.22 -1.54
C ILE A 63 -12.75 -3.06 -1.61
N ALA A 64 -13.25 -1.90 -1.22
CA ALA A 64 -14.68 -1.64 -1.09
C ALA A 64 -15.41 -1.57 -2.44
N ASN A 65 -14.76 -1.02 -3.48
CA ASN A 65 -15.34 -0.89 -4.81
C ASN A 65 -14.28 -0.99 -5.92
N THR A 66 -13.74 -2.19 -6.11
CA THR A 66 -12.69 -2.45 -7.11
C THR A 66 -13.09 -1.95 -8.49
N ARG A 67 -14.29 -2.32 -8.98
CA ARG A 67 -14.76 -1.95 -10.32
C ARG A 67 -14.92 -0.44 -10.48
N GLY A 68 -15.55 0.25 -9.53
CA GLY A 68 -15.75 1.70 -9.63
C GLY A 68 -14.44 2.48 -9.66
N VAL A 69 -13.45 2.08 -8.84
CA VAL A 69 -12.13 2.73 -8.86
C VAL A 69 -11.35 2.38 -10.13
N MET A 70 -11.39 1.13 -10.60
CA MET A 70 -10.72 0.74 -11.86
C MET A 70 -11.33 1.45 -13.07
N ARG A 71 -12.66 1.60 -13.12
CA ARG A 71 -13.35 2.41 -14.11
C ARG A 71 -12.91 3.86 -14.09
N ALA A 72 -12.86 4.47 -12.90
CA ALA A 72 -12.36 5.83 -12.72
C ALA A 72 -10.91 5.97 -13.21
N LEU A 73 -10.07 4.96 -12.95
CA LEU A 73 -8.68 4.95 -13.36
C LEU A 73 -8.56 4.87 -14.88
N CYS A 74 -9.29 3.93 -15.51
CA CYS A 74 -9.32 3.74 -16.96
C CYS A 74 -9.73 5.02 -17.69
N VAL A 75 -10.77 5.71 -17.23
CA VAL A 75 -11.20 7.01 -17.76
C VAL A 75 -10.07 8.05 -17.64
N HIS A 76 -9.34 8.07 -16.52
CA HIS A 76 -8.29 9.05 -16.30
C HIS A 76 -7.05 8.84 -17.19
N ILE A 77 -6.71 7.59 -17.47
CA ILE A 77 -5.50 7.22 -18.24
C ILE A 77 -5.78 6.92 -19.71
N GLY A 78 -7.05 6.90 -20.13
CA GLY A 78 -7.46 6.66 -21.51
C GLY A 78 -7.37 5.19 -21.93
N ILE A 79 -7.57 4.26 -20.98
CA ILE A 79 -7.64 2.82 -21.26
C ILE A 79 -9.11 2.40 -21.34
N ASP A 80 -9.42 1.45 -22.24
CA ASP A 80 -10.73 0.83 -22.31
C ASP A 80 -10.92 -0.13 -21.13
N GLU A 81 -11.94 0.12 -20.30
CA GLU A 81 -12.28 -0.75 -19.17
C GLU A 81 -12.68 -2.16 -19.62
N GLY A 82 -13.18 -2.32 -20.85
CA GLY A 82 -13.55 -3.62 -21.42
C GLY A 82 -12.38 -4.60 -21.56
N GLU A 83 -11.15 -4.07 -21.62
CA GLU A 83 -9.91 -4.84 -21.70
C GLU A 83 -9.35 -5.20 -20.31
N VAL A 84 -9.97 -4.72 -19.23
CA VAL A 84 -9.52 -5.00 -17.86
C VAL A 84 -10.09 -6.35 -17.41
N ASP A 85 -9.20 -7.31 -17.16
CA ASP A 85 -9.56 -8.54 -16.47
C ASP A 85 -9.62 -8.32 -14.96
N TYR A 86 -10.77 -8.66 -14.37
CA TYR A 86 -11.01 -8.60 -12.93
C TYR A 86 -10.81 -9.98 -12.26
N THR A 87 -10.43 -10.98 -13.03
CA THR A 87 -10.11 -12.33 -12.56
C THR A 87 -8.61 -12.56 -12.68
N TRP A 88 -8.06 -13.28 -11.70
CA TRP A 88 -6.66 -13.66 -11.68
C TRP A 88 -6.55 -15.17 -11.69
N THR A 89 -5.80 -15.72 -12.65
CA THR A 89 -5.37 -17.12 -12.62
C THR A 89 -3.91 -17.20 -12.13
N PRO A 90 -3.56 -18.14 -11.24
CA PRO A 90 -2.24 -18.20 -10.60
C PRO A 90 -1.04 -18.39 -11.54
N ASP A 91 -1.29 -18.82 -12.77
CA ASP A 91 -0.33 -19.12 -13.83
C ASP A 91 0.13 -17.87 -14.63
N MET A 92 -0.42 -16.68 -14.35
CA MET A 92 -0.12 -15.46 -15.11
C MET A 92 1.23 -14.79 -14.78
N PHE A 93 1.99 -15.27 -13.78
CA PHE A 93 3.30 -14.70 -13.45
C PHE A 93 4.46 -15.64 -13.80
N PRO A 94 5.50 -15.18 -14.52
CA PRO A 94 6.71 -15.96 -14.71
C PRO A 94 7.38 -16.26 -13.37
N THR A 95 7.79 -17.50 -13.17
CA THR A 95 8.40 -18.06 -11.95
C THR A 95 9.71 -17.40 -11.51
N HIS A 96 10.22 -16.40 -12.25
CA HIS A 96 11.51 -15.75 -12.05
C HIS A 96 11.38 -14.23 -11.83
N VAL A 97 10.64 -13.83 -10.80
CA VAL A 97 10.76 -12.46 -10.27
C VAL A 97 11.85 -12.50 -9.18
N PRO A 98 12.92 -11.68 -9.24
CA PRO A 98 14.03 -11.73 -8.27
C PRO A 98 13.55 -11.55 -6.83
N ALA A 99 14.26 -12.16 -5.88
CA ALA A 99 13.93 -12.26 -4.44
C ALA A 99 13.52 -10.93 -3.77
N SER A 100 14.09 -9.81 -4.21
CA SER A 100 13.73 -8.44 -3.79
C SER A 100 12.28 -8.05 -4.08
N THR A 101 11.60 -8.83 -4.94
CA THR A 101 10.22 -8.72 -5.39
C THR A 101 9.43 -10.01 -5.15
N SER A 102 10.04 -11.06 -4.58
CA SER A 102 9.38 -12.36 -4.34
C SER A 102 8.29 -12.32 -3.28
N GLY A 103 8.17 -11.22 -2.52
CA GLY A 103 6.95 -10.94 -1.77
C GLY A 103 5.72 -10.84 -2.69
N VAL A 104 5.87 -10.32 -3.91
CA VAL A 104 4.78 -10.04 -4.86
C VAL A 104 4.25 -11.30 -5.54
N ASN A 105 5.09 -12.31 -5.79
CA ASN A 105 4.67 -13.59 -6.42
C ASN A 105 3.73 -14.45 -5.54
N GLN A 106 3.63 -14.13 -4.25
CA GLN A 106 2.69 -14.76 -3.32
C GLN A 106 1.76 -13.77 -2.63
N VAL A 107 1.85 -12.47 -2.94
CA VAL A 107 0.76 -11.55 -2.61
C VAL A 107 -0.36 -11.89 -3.58
N ARG A 108 -1.17 -12.90 -3.23
CA ARG A 108 -2.59 -12.73 -3.44
C ARG A 108 -2.87 -11.39 -2.76
N ILE A 109 -3.11 -10.34 -3.54
CA ILE A 109 -3.76 -9.14 -3.01
C ILE A 109 -5.19 -9.62 -2.72
N VAL A 110 -5.33 -10.40 -1.65
CA VAL A 110 -6.60 -10.60 -1.01
C VAL A 110 -6.81 -9.25 -0.37
N PHE A 111 -7.55 -8.42 -1.08
CA PHE A 111 -8.34 -7.38 -0.47
C PHE A 111 -9.10 -8.04 0.68
N CYS A 112 -8.55 -7.92 1.89
CA CYS A 112 -9.25 -8.34 3.07
C CYS A 112 -10.45 -7.40 3.15
N ASN A 113 -11.64 -7.93 2.86
CA ASN A 113 -12.90 -7.27 3.19
C ASN A 113 -12.97 -7.19 4.72
N SER A 114 -12.22 -6.27 5.33
CA SER A 114 -12.50 -5.84 6.68
C SER A 114 -13.47 -4.69 6.56
N ASP A 115 -14.76 -4.97 6.75
CA ASP A 115 -15.84 -3.98 6.93
C ASP A 115 -15.58 -3.02 8.11
N THR A 116 -14.45 -3.15 8.79
CA THR A 116 -14.01 -2.32 9.90
C THR A 116 -12.53 -2.01 9.75
N GLN A 117 -12.19 -0.71 9.71
CA GLN A 117 -10.80 -0.29 9.88
C GLN A 117 -10.28 -0.88 11.20
N PRO A 118 -9.13 -1.59 11.18
CA PRO A 118 -8.61 -2.22 12.37
C PRO A 118 -8.34 -1.15 13.44
N LYS A 119 -8.89 -1.35 14.63
CA LYS A 119 -8.63 -0.47 15.78
C LYS A 119 -7.21 -0.75 16.25
N LEU A 120 -6.33 0.26 16.17
CA LEU A 120 -4.92 0.13 16.53
C LEU A 120 -4.70 -0.53 17.89
N ALA A 121 -5.51 -0.20 18.90
CA ALA A 121 -5.43 -0.80 20.23
C ALA A 121 -5.72 -2.32 20.24
N ALA A 122 -6.62 -2.81 19.38
CA ALA A 122 -6.91 -4.23 19.26
C ALA A 122 -5.79 -4.95 18.50
N GLU A 123 -5.28 -4.36 17.42
CA GLU A 123 -4.13 -4.87 16.67
C GLU A 123 -2.87 -4.96 17.54
N TYR A 124 -2.62 -3.96 18.38
CA TYR A 124 -1.49 -3.95 19.31
C TYR A 124 -1.48 -5.19 20.21
N GLN A 125 -2.63 -5.62 20.74
CA GLN A 125 -2.70 -6.82 21.58
C GLN A 125 -2.36 -8.10 20.81
N ILE A 126 -2.71 -8.16 19.52
CA ILE A 126 -2.33 -9.26 18.63
C ILE A 126 -0.81 -9.25 18.45
N TRP A 127 -0.22 -8.10 18.15
CA TRP A 127 1.23 -7.96 17.94
C TRP A 127 2.03 -8.30 19.19
N VAL A 128 1.57 -7.92 20.39
CA VAL A 128 2.21 -8.29 21.65
C VAL A 128 2.27 -9.81 21.81
N LYS A 129 1.17 -10.50 21.50
CA LYS A 129 1.11 -11.97 21.58
C LYS A 129 2.02 -12.63 20.54
N GLU A 130 2.15 -12.06 19.36
CA GLU A 130 2.93 -12.64 18.28
C GLU A 130 4.43 -12.36 18.37
N TRP A 131 4.83 -11.15 18.79
CA TRP A 131 6.20 -10.65 18.64
C TRP A 131 6.80 -10.02 19.91
N GLY A 132 6.05 -10.02 21.02
CA GLY A 132 6.46 -9.39 22.27
C GLY A 132 6.20 -7.89 22.32
N VAL A 133 6.34 -7.33 23.52
CA VAL A 133 5.93 -5.95 23.83
C VAL A 133 6.76 -4.92 23.06
N ASP A 134 8.07 -5.11 22.98
CA ASP A 134 8.98 -4.13 22.38
C ASP A 134 8.73 -3.99 20.87
N THR A 135 8.67 -5.11 20.15
CA THR A 135 8.34 -5.16 18.72
C THR A 135 6.96 -4.58 18.44
N ALA A 136 5.95 -4.96 19.23
CA ALA A 136 4.59 -4.43 19.08
C ALA A 136 4.55 -2.91 19.28
N LYS A 137 5.33 -2.38 20.23
CA LYS A 137 5.41 -0.95 20.49
C LYS A 137 6.07 -0.20 19.34
N ALA A 138 7.14 -0.75 18.76
CA ALA A 138 7.80 -0.17 17.60
C ALA A 138 6.87 -0.13 16.37
N ILE A 139 6.07 -1.19 16.14
CA ILE A 139 5.07 -1.23 15.07
C ILE A 139 3.96 -0.19 15.31
N GLU A 140 3.46 -0.07 16.54
CA GLU A 140 2.43 0.93 16.89
C GLU A 140 2.92 2.36 16.63
N VAL A 141 4.13 2.69 17.08
CA VAL A 141 4.74 4.01 16.86
C VAL A 141 4.89 4.30 15.36
N ALA A 142 5.36 3.32 14.59
CA ALA A 142 5.50 3.47 13.14
C ALA A 142 4.14 3.67 12.44
N ALA A 143 3.13 2.89 12.80
CA ALA A 143 1.77 3.03 12.26
C ALA A 143 1.20 4.43 12.53
N LEU A 144 1.29 4.91 13.77
CA LEU A 144 0.84 6.27 14.14
C LEU A 144 1.60 7.36 13.39
N ALA A 145 2.91 7.23 13.25
CA ALA A 145 3.73 8.20 12.52
C ALA A 145 3.35 8.26 11.03
N ALA A 146 2.99 7.13 10.43
CA ALA A 146 2.59 7.03 9.02
C ALA A 146 1.21 7.67 8.74
N MET A 147 0.31 7.71 9.73
CA MET A 147 -1.08 8.16 9.53
C MET A 147 -1.19 9.58 8.96
N ARG A 148 -0.33 10.50 9.40
CA ARG A 148 -0.38 11.90 8.93
C ARG A 148 -0.18 12.01 7.42
N ASP A 149 0.81 11.30 6.89
CA ASP A 149 1.12 11.32 5.46
C ASP A 149 0.11 10.51 4.65
N TYR A 150 -0.40 9.41 5.23
CA TYR A 150 -1.52 8.65 4.66
C TYR A 150 -2.76 9.53 4.48
N GLU A 151 -3.22 10.22 5.53
CA GLU A 151 -4.42 11.07 5.48
C GLU A 151 -4.25 12.23 4.49
N TYR A 152 -3.06 12.82 4.41
CA TYR A 152 -2.73 13.83 3.41
C TYR A 152 -2.91 13.28 1.99
N LEU A 153 -2.28 12.14 1.67
CA LEU A 153 -2.37 11.51 0.34
C LEU A 153 -3.80 11.06 0.01
N ARG A 154 -4.51 10.52 1.00
CA ARG A 154 -5.91 10.09 0.89
C ARG A 154 -6.85 11.25 0.51
N GLY A 155 -6.49 12.49 0.83
CA GLY A 155 -7.20 13.70 0.37
C GLY A 155 -7.20 13.88 -1.14
N PHE A 156 -6.25 13.27 -1.85
CA PHE A 156 -6.09 13.33 -3.32
C PHE A 156 -6.54 12.06 -4.02
N ARG A 157 -7.18 11.13 -3.30
CA ARG A 157 -7.55 9.84 -3.87
C ARG A 157 -8.55 9.96 -5.01
N LEU A 158 -8.40 9.06 -5.97
CA LEU A 158 -9.35 8.83 -7.04
C LEU A 158 -10.67 8.35 -6.45
N ARG A 159 -11.78 8.98 -6.84
CA ARG A 159 -13.11 8.58 -6.38
C ARG A 159 -13.67 7.51 -7.31
N PRO A 160 -14.27 6.44 -6.77
CA PRO A 160 -14.95 5.44 -7.59
C PRO A 160 -16.05 6.08 -8.45
N LEU A 161 -16.22 5.60 -9.68
CA LEU A 161 -17.34 5.92 -10.58
C LEU A 161 -18.50 4.93 -10.44
#